data_AF-A0A8T3THN1-F1
#
_entry.id   AF-A0A8T3THN1-F1
#
_cell.length_a   1.000
_cell.length_b   1.000
_cell.length_c   1.000
_cell.angle_alpha   90.00
_cell.angle_beta   90.00
_cell.angle_gamma   90.00
#
_symmetry.space_group_name_H-M   'P 1'
#
loop_
_entity.id
_entity.type
_entity.pdbx_description
1 polymer ?
#
loop_
_entity_poly.entity_id
_entity_poly.type
_entity_poly.pdbx_seq_one_letter_code
_entity_poly.pdbx_strand_id
1 'polypeptide(L)'
;MLVSSGSPFESTIGFSRAVRVGDRVIVSGTAPIWPDGSCDPDAAIQMRRCLEIIIAALREAGAETSDVVRTRVYLVDGADAAAIGAVHGEVFGTIRPASTMIIAGGLLDPRWRVEVEAEAVLSQDASETEWLSRDLGRHATGR
;
A
#
# COMPACT_ATOMS: atom_id res chain seq x y z
N MET A 1 2.42 15.83 -0.30
CA MET A 1 3.81 15.34 -0.15
C MET A 1 4.05 14.26 -1.19
N LEU A 2 5.23 14.25 -1.80
CA LEU A 2 5.65 13.20 -2.73
C LEU A 2 6.69 12.31 -2.04
N VAL A 3 6.59 11.01 -2.23
CA VAL A 3 7.57 10.00 -1.83
C VAL A 3 8.27 9.51 -3.09
N SER A 4 9.60 9.46 -3.07
CA SER A 4 10.41 8.97 -4.19
C SER A 4 11.13 7.69 -3.78
N SER A 5 11.21 6.73 -4.69
CA SER A 5 11.99 5.50 -4.50
C SER A 5 13.35 5.52 -5.18
N GLY A 6 13.70 6.62 -5.86
CA GLY A 6 14.92 6.70 -6.68
C GLY A 6 14.87 5.85 -7.96
N SER A 7 13.69 5.34 -8.34
CA SER A 7 13.51 4.60 -9.58
C SER A 7 13.82 5.49 -10.79
N PRO A 8 14.61 5.04 -11.78
CA PRO A 8 14.92 5.82 -12.98
C PRO A 8 13.67 6.12 -13.82
N PHE A 9 12.60 5.34 -13.63
CA PHE A 9 11.32 5.56 -14.29
C PHE A 9 10.54 6.75 -13.72
N GLU A 10 10.78 7.17 -12.48
CA GLU A 10 10.01 8.27 -11.87
C GLU A 10 10.16 9.57 -12.66
N SER A 11 11.39 9.90 -13.10
CA SER A 11 11.65 11.08 -13.92
C SER A 11 11.26 10.91 -15.39
N THR A 12 11.44 9.71 -15.95
CA THR A 12 11.21 9.46 -17.37
C THR A 12 9.72 9.25 -17.70
N ILE A 13 8.98 8.56 -16.83
CA ILE A 13 7.54 8.30 -16.97
C ILE A 13 6.71 9.39 -16.29
N GLY A 14 7.23 10.02 -15.23
CA GLY A 14 6.56 11.12 -14.53
C GLY A 14 5.60 10.62 -13.45
N PHE A 15 6.09 9.89 -12.46
CA PHE A 15 5.32 9.46 -11.30
C PHE A 15 6.14 9.54 -10.00
N SER A 16 5.46 9.50 -8.85
CA SER A 16 6.08 9.36 -7.53
C SER A 16 5.80 7.97 -6.98
N ARG A 17 6.68 7.42 -6.14
CA ARG A 17 6.43 6.14 -5.46
C ARG A 17 5.12 6.19 -4.67
N ALA A 18 4.89 7.27 -3.94
CA ALA A 18 3.59 7.56 -3.36
C ALA A 18 3.31 9.07 -3.35
N VAL A 19 2.03 9.42 -3.29
CA VAL A 19 1.56 10.79 -3.11
C VAL A 19 0.66 10.83 -1.89
N ARG A 20 0.97 11.72 -0.96
CA ARG A 20 0.07 12.07 0.15
C ARG A 20 -0.64 13.39 -0.12
N VAL A 21 -1.97 13.34 -0.07
CA VAL A 21 -2.87 14.50 -0.19
C VAL A 21 -3.83 14.48 0.99
N GLY A 22 -3.64 15.41 1.94
CA GLY A 22 -4.41 15.40 3.18
C GLY A 22 -4.15 14.13 4.01
N ASP A 23 -5.24 13.41 4.28
CA ASP A 23 -5.27 12.12 4.97
C ASP A 23 -5.10 10.91 4.05
N ARG A 24 -5.12 11.09 2.72
CA ARG A 24 -4.96 10.00 1.75
C ARG A 24 -3.52 9.82 1.34
N VAL A 25 -3.08 8.56 1.32
CA VAL A 25 -1.79 8.13 0.75
C VAL A 25 -2.07 7.17 -0.39
N ILE A 26 -1.62 7.52 -1.59
CA ILE A 26 -1.81 6.74 -2.82
C ILE A 26 -0.44 6.22 -3.25
N VAL A 27 -0.24 4.91 -3.22
CA VAL A 27 1.01 4.25 -3.64
C VAL A 27 0.87 3.79 -5.08
N SER A 28 1.84 4.18 -5.92
CA SER A 28 1.87 3.80 -7.33
C SER A 28 2.05 2.29 -7.52
N GLY A 29 1.75 1.81 -8.73
CA GLY A 29 2.03 0.44 -9.16
C GLY A 29 3.46 0.05 -8.81
N THR A 30 3.59 -1.00 -7.98
CA THR A 30 4.84 -1.41 -7.38
C THR A 30 5.23 -2.77 -7.92
N ALA A 31 6.28 -2.76 -8.73
CA ALA A 31 6.93 -3.92 -9.30
C ALA A 31 7.95 -4.57 -8.33
N PRO A 32 8.25 -5.87 -8.51
CA PRO A 32 9.07 -6.66 -7.60
C PRO A 32 10.56 -6.51 -7.93
N ILE A 33 11.10 -5.29 -7.81
CA ILE A 33 12.46 -4.96 -8.23
C ILE A 33 13.41 -4.84 -7.02
N TRP A 34 14.58 -5.47 -7.13
CA TRP A 34 15.68 -5.33 -6.17
C TRP A 34 16.57 -4.12 -6.50
N PRO A 35 17.40 -3.63 -5.56
CA PRO A 35 18.24 -2.46 -5.79
C PRO A 35 19.17 -2.56 -7.00
N ASP A 36 19.56 -3.78 -7.39
CA ASP A 36 20.39 -4.06 -8.57
C ASP A 36 19.58 -4.18 -9.89
N GLY A 37 18.26 -3.99 -9.85
CA GLY A 37 17.36 -4.13 -10.99
C GLY A 37 16.94 -5.57 -11.31
N SER A 38 17.36 -6.54 -10.51
CA SER A 38 16.92 -7.93 -10.64
C SER A 38 15.50 -8.14 -10.10
N CYS A 39 14.90 -9.27 -10.47
CA CYS A 39 13.68 -9.79 -9.86
C CYS A 39 13.76 -11.32 -9.76
N ASP A 40 13.28 -11.87 -8.65
CA ASP A 40 13.21 -13.32 -8.43
C ASP A 40 12.20 -13.98 -9.38
N PRO A 41 12.43 -15.19 -9.92
CA PRO A 41 11.46 -15.87 -10.77
C PRO A 41 10.20 -16.38 -10.03
N ASP A 42 10.20 -16.46 -8.70
CA ASP A 42 9.08 -16.95 -7.90
C ASP A 42 8.05 -15.85 -7.58
N ALA A 43 6.77 -16.13 -7.87
CA ALA A 43 5.69 -15.16 -7.70
C ALA A 43 5.44 -14.75 -6.23
N ALA A 44 5.63 -15.64 -5.27
CA ALA A 44 5.46 -15.33 -3.85
C ALA A 44 6.60 -14.43 -3.36
N ILE A 45 7.84 -14.70 -3.78
CA ILE A 45 9.00 -13.84 -3.48
C ILE A 45 8.80 -12.46 -4.12
N GLN A 46 8.35 -12.41 -5.37
CA GLN A 46 7.99 -11.14 -6.02
C GLN A 46 6.89 -10.39 -5.26
N MET A 47 5.81 -11.06 -4.85
CA MET A 47 4.73 -10.43 -4.08
C MET A 47 5.24 -9.83 -2.77
N ARG A 48 6.08 -10.57 -2.04
CA ARG A 48 6.71 -10.10 -0.80
C ARG A 48 7.52 -8.84 -1.06
N ARG A 49 8.29 -8.83 -2.15
CA ARG A 49 9.09 -7.68 -2.55
C ARG A 49 8.22 -6.46 -2.86
N CYS A 50 7.09 -6.63 -3.55
CA CYS A 50 6.16 -5.53 -3.79
C CYS A 50 5.63 -4.94 -2.48
N LEU A 51 5.22 -5.80 -1.54
CA LEU A 51 4.71 -5.37 -0.24
C LEU A 51 5.77 -4.65 0.61
N GLU A 52 7.02 -5.12 0.62
CA GLU A 52 8.12 -4.43 1.30
C GLU A 52 8.27 -2.98 0.84
N ILE A 53 8.25 -2.78 -0.49
CA ILE A 53 8.41 -1.46 -1.09
C ILE A 53 7.19 -0.58 -0.80
N ILE A 54 5.98 -1.14 -0.88
CA ILE A 54 4.73 -0.43 -0.52
C ILE A 54 4.76 0.01 0.94
N ILE A 55 5.13 -0.88 1.86
CA ILE A 55 5.18 -0.59 3.30
C ILE A 55 6.21 0.50 3.59
N ALA A 56 7.37 0.47 2.94
CA ALA A 56 8.36 1.53 3.06
C ALA A 56 7.79 2.89 2.59
N ALA A 57 7.10 2.91 1.44
CA ALA A 57 6.48 4.12 0.91
C ALA A 57 5.36 4.67 1.80
N LEU A 58 4.51 3.80 2.36
CA LEU A 58 3.48 4.17 3.32
C LEU A 58 4.11 4.82 4.56
N ARG A 59 5.14 4.19 5.13
CA ARG A 59 5.85 4.72 6.31
C ARG A 59 6.47 6.07 6.04
N GLU A 60 7.12 6.26 4.89
CA GLU A 60 7.67 7.56 4.51
C GLU A 60 6.58 8.63 4.38
N ALA A 61 5.39 8.26 3.90
CA ALA A 61 4.23 9.15 3.85
C ALA A 61 3.53 9.36 5.21
N GLY A 62 3.98 8.66 6.27
CA GLY A 62 3.41 8.71 7.62
C GLY A 62 2.17 7.84 7.82
N ALA A 63 2.01 6.78 7.02
CA ALA A 63 0.96 5.77 7.14
C ALA A 63 1.54 4.41 7.57
N GLU A 64 0.68 3.58 8.16
CA GLU A 64 0.96 2.19 8.50
C GLU A 64 0.12 1.24 7.64
N THR A 65 0.39 -0.07 7.75
CA THR A 65 -0.39 -1.07 7.01
C THR A 65 -1.85 -1.09 7.45
N SER A 66 -2.15 -0.79 8.72
CA SER A 66 -3.50 -0.71 9.26
C SER A 66 -4.35 0.40 8.63
N ASP A 67 -3.71 1.42 8.06
CA ASP A 67 -4.39 2.51 7.37
C ASP A 67 -4.79 2.14 5.94
N VAL A 68 -4.28 1.01 5.42
CA VAL A 68 -4.55 0.56 4.05
C VAL A 68 -6.01 0.15 3.92
N VAL A 69 -6.75 0.89 3.09
CA VAL A 69 -8.16 0.65 2.81
C VAL A 69 -8.37 -0.09 1.49
N ARG A 70 -7.37 -0.07 0.60
CA ARG A 70 -7.46 -0.74 -0.70
C ARG A 70 -6.13 -1.30 -1.17
N THR A 71 -6.19 -2.48 -1.81
CA THR A 71 -5.11 -3.02 -2.65
C THR A 71 -5.65 -3.40 -4.03
N ARG A 72 -4.84 -3.24 -5.07
CA ARG A 72 -5.09 -3.81 -6.40
C ARG A 72 -3.87 -4.62 -6.80
N VAL A 73 -4.09 -5.86 -7.18
CA VAL A 73 -3.04 -6.80 -7.54
C VAL A 73 -3.25 -7.22 -8.99
N TYR A 74 -2.24 -6.99 -9.82
CA TYR A 74 -2.21 -7.44 -11.20
C TYR A 74 -1.22 -8.58 -11.29
N LEU A 75 -1.65 -9.75 -11.75
CA LEU A 75 -0.81 -10.94 -11.91
C LEU A 75 -0.89 -11.46 -13.35
N VAL A 76 0.14 -12.14 -13.85
CA VAL A 76 0.17 -12.60 -15.25
C VAL A 76 -0.38 -14.01 -15.41
N ASP A 77 -0.03 -14.93 -14.50
CA ASP A 77 -0.46 -16.32 -14.56
C ASP A 77 -1.45 -16.62 -13.42
N GLY A 78 -2.61 -17.19 -13.74
CA GLY A 78 -3.59 -17.61 -12.75
C GLY A 78 -3.08 -18.70 -11.80
N ALA A 79 -2.07 -19.48 -12.21
CA ALA A 79 -1.43 -20.49 -11.35
C ALA A 79 -0.71 -19.85 -10.14
N ASP A 80 -0.27 -18.60 -10.26
CA ASP A 80 0.45 -17.88 -9.21
C ASP A 80 -0.52 -17.27 -8.15
N ALA A 81 -1.82 -17.25 -8.43
CA ALA A 81 -2.82 -16.56 -7.60
C ALA A 81 -2.85 -17.03 -6.13
N ALA A 82 -2.77 -18.34 -5.90
CA ALA A 82 -2.79 -18.89 -4.55
C ALA A 82 -1.55 -18.48 -3.74
N ALA A 83 -0.38 -18.51 -4.36
CA ALA A 83 0.89 -18.15 -3.72
C ALA A 83 0.96 -16.64 -3.43
N ILE A 84 0.58 -15.81 -4.40
CA ILE A 84 0.46 -14.35 -4.24
C ILE A 84 -0.55 -14.00 -3.15
N GLY A 85 -1.72 -14.66 -3.16
CA GLY A 85 -2.77 -14.44 -2.17
C GLY A 85 -2.37 -14.82 -0.75
N ALA A 86 -1.59 -15.90 -0.58
CA ALA A 86 -1.06 -16.28 0.73
C ALA A 86 -0.14 -15.18 1.30
N VAL A 87 0.80 -14.67 0.50
CA VAL A 87 1.72 -13.59 0.92
C VAL A 87 0.97 -12.27 1.20
N HIS A 88 -0.05 -11.93 0.40
CA HIS A 88 -0.94 -10.81 0.71
C HIS A 88 -1.62 -10.97 2.07
N GLY A 89 -2.13 -12.17 2.34
CA GLY A 89 -2.81 -12.52 3.59
C GLY A 89 -1.92 -12.45 4.83
N GLU A 90 -0.61 -12.71 4.71
CA GLU A 90 0.35 -12.54 5.81
C GLU A 90 0.38 -11.10 6.33
N VAL A 91 0.21 -10.10 5.45
CA VAL A 91 0.22 -8.68 5.82
C VAL A 91 -1.19 -8.19 6.15
N PHE A 92 -2.17 -8.52 5.31
CA PHE A 92 -3.49 -7.89 5.34
C PHE A 92 -4.62 -8.78 5.88
N GLY A 93 -4.32 -10.00 6.34
CA GLY A 93 -5.34 -10.97 6.78
C GLY A 93 -6.28 -10.45 7.88
N THR A 94 -5.75 -9.66 8.81
CA THR A 94 -6.55 -9.00 9.87
C THR A 94 -7.09 -7.63 9.43
N ILE A 95 -6.32 -6.90 8.62
CA ILE A 95 -6.64 -5.53 8.18
C ILE A 95 -7.81 -5.52 7.19
N ARG A 96 -7.85 -6.51 6.29
CA ARG A 96 -8.92 -6.76 5.32
C ARG A 96 -9.29 -5.52 4.47
N PRO A 97 -8.34 -4.90 3.75
CA PRO A 97 -8.67 -3.83 2.81
C PRO A 97 -9.59 -4.33 1.71
N ALA A 98 -10.32 -3.41 1.06
CA ALA A 98 -10.93 -3.72 -0.22
C ALA A 98 -9.85 -4.21 -1.19
N SER A 99 -10.04 -5.37 -1.81
CA SER A 99 -9.01 -6.00 -2.63
C SER A 99 -9.56 -6.46 -3.97
N THR A 100 -8.74 -6.37 -5.01
CA THR A 100 -9.03 -6.89 -6.34
C THR A 100 -7.77 -7.53 -6.90
N MET A 101 -7.91 -8.73 -7.44
CA MET A 101 -6.85 -9.44 -8.16
C MET A 101 -7.28 -9.63 -9.62
N ILE A 102 -6.46 -9.19 -10.57
CA ILE A 102 -6.74 -9.25 -12.01
C ILE A 102 -5.62 -10.02 -12.70
N ILE A 103 -5.98 -11.05 -13.46
CA ILE A 103 -5.06 -11.68 -14.39
C ILE A 103 -4.90 -10.75 -15.60
N ALA A 104 -3.76 -10.09 -15.71
CA ALA A 104 -3.40 -9.18 -16.78
C ALA A 104 -2.80 -9.94 -17.98
N GLY A 105 -2.90 -9.38 -19.18
CA GLY A 105 -2.26 -9.95 -20.38
C GLY A 105 -0.73 -9.84 -20.38
N GLY A 106 -0.15 -9.09 -19.44
CA GLY A 106 1.28 -8.86 -19.26
C GLY A 106 1.54 -7.64 -18.38
N LEU A 107 2.77 -7.53 -17.86
CA LEU A 107 3.28 -6.38 -17.12
C LEU A 107 4.40 -5.69 -17.92
N LEU A 108 4.85 -4.51 -17.47
CA LEU A 108 5.80 -3.68 -18.22
C LEU A 108 7.13 -4.41 -18.50
N ASP A 109 7.60 -5.20 -17.54
CA ASP A 109 8.71 -6.13 -17.73
C ASP A 109 8.16 -7.57 -17.77
N PRO A 110 8.46 -8.37 -18.80
CA PRO A 110 7.96 -9.74 -18.92
C PRO A 110 8.46 -10.69 -17.83
N ARG A 111 9.46 -10.29 -17.04
CA ARG A 111 9.93 -11.06 -15.87
C ARG A 111 9.03 -10.88 -14.66
N TRP A 112 8.21 -9.83 -14.62
CA TRP A 112 7.31 -9.58 -13.50
C TRP A 112 6.06 -10.45 -13.62
N ARG A 113 5.74 -11.15 -12.55
CA ARG A 113 4.56 -12.01 -12.41
C ARG A 113 3.45 -11.30 -11.64
N VAL A 114 3.80 -10.27 -10.86
CA VAL A 114 2.87 -9.50 -10.04
C VAL A 114 3.27 -8.02 -9.95
N GLU A 115 2.28 -7.14 -9.93
CA GLU A 115 2.41 -5.71 -9.62
C GLU A 115 1.28 -5.31 -8.68
N VAL A 116 1.57 -4.44 -7.69
CA VAL A 116 0.60 -4.09 -6.63
C VAL A 116 0.48 -2.59 -6.45
N GLU A 117 -0.75 -2.12 -6.31
CA GLU A 117 -1.08 -0.78 -5.81
C GLU A 117 -1.67 -0.86 -4.41
N ALA A 118 -1.48 0.19 -3.61
CA ALA A 118 -2.14 0.34 -2.32
C ALA A 118 -2.64 1.77 -2.12
N GLU A 119 -3.73 1.90 -1.36
CA GLU A 119 -4.24 3.17 -0.89
C GLU A 119 -4.51 3.09 0.61
N ALA A 120 -4.05 4.11 1.33
CA ALA A 120 -4.28 4.27 2.76
C ALA A 120 -5.01 5.58 3.08
N VAL A 121 -5.77 5.55 4.17
CA VAL A 121 -6.46 6.71 4.75
C VAL A 121 -6.03 6.78 6.21
N LEU A 122 -5.32 7.84 6.55
CA LEU A 122 -4.89 8.10 7.92
C LEU A 122 -6.11 8.42 8.79
N SER A 123 -6.17 7.84 9.99
CA SER A 123 -7.09 8.34 11.00
C SER A 123 -6.74 9.79 11.31
N GLN A 124 -7.73 10.68 11.25
CA GLN A 124 -7.62 11.99 11.89
C GLN A 124 -7.64 11.71 13.40
N ASP A 125 -6.48 11.67 14.06
CA ASP A 125 -6.44 11.29 15.48
C ASP A 125 -7.13 12.32 16.38
N ALA A 126 -8.02 11.78 17.22
CA ALA A 126 -8.32 12.08 18.62
C ALA A 126 -8.68 13.51 19.09
N SER A 127 -8.67 14.53 18.22
CA SER A 127 -9.06 15.89 18.66
C SER A 127 -10.57 16.03 18.94
N GLU A 128 -11.42 15.21 18.32
CA GLU A 128 -12.85 15.14 18.67
C GLU A 128 -13.09 14.42 20.00
N THR A 129 -12.31 13.38 20.33
CA THR A 129 -12.46 12.62 21.58
C THR A 129 -12.03 13.45 22.81
N GLU A 130 -11.03 14.33 22.65
CA GLU A 130 -10.62 15.28 23.70
C GLU A 130 -11.62 16.44 23.85
N TRP A 131 -12.31 16.84 22.77
CA TRP A 131 -13.39 17.83 22.84
C TRP A 131 -14.65 17.29 23.52
N LEU A 132 -15.09 16.07 23.16
CA LEU A 132 -16.24 15.38 23.77
C LEU A 132 -16.05 15.13 25.28
N SER A 133 -14.83 14.81 25.72
CA SER A 133 -14.52 14.61 27.14
C SER A 133 -14.44 15.92 27.94
N ARG A 134 -14.06 17.05 27.31
CA ARG A 134 -14.04 18.37 27.95
C ARG A 134 -15.43 19.01 28.07
N ASP A 135 -16.33 18.79 27.12
CA ASP A 135 -17.71 19.32 27.18
C ASP A 135 -18.63 18.53 28.11
N LEU A 136 -18.53 17.20 28.13
CA LEU A 136 -19.31 16.37 29.07
C LEU A 136 -18.88 16.57 30.54
N GLY A 137 -17.63 16.99 30.78
CA GLY A 137 -17.14 17.36 32.11
C GLY A 137 -17.63 18.72 32.63
N ARG A 138 -18.14 19.60 31.76
CA ARG A 138 -18.67 20.93 32.14
C ARG A 138 -20.17 20.94 32.44
N HIS A 139 -20.91 19.90 32.04
CA HIS A 139 -22.35 19.81 32.25
C HIS A 139 -22.78 18.91 33.42
N ALA A 140 -21.85 18.19 34.04
CA ALA A 140 -22.15 17.27 35.16
C ALA A 140 -22.10 17.91 36.57
N THR A 141 -21.78 19.20 36.71
CA THR A 141 -21.68 19.90 38.01
C THR A 141 -22.70 21.03 38.19
N GLY A 142 -23.79 21.03 37.41
CA GLY A 142 -24.73 22.15 37.36
C GLY A 142 -26.21 21.80 37.50
N ARG A 143 -26.62 21.05 38.53
CA ARG A 143 -27.85 21.26 39.33
C ARG A 143 -28.13 20.12 40.30
#